data_AF-Q6BYJ6-F1
#
_entry.id   AF-Q6BYJ6-F1
#
_cell.length_a   1.000
_cell.length_b   1.000
_cell.length_c   1.000
_cell.angle_alpha   90.00
_cell.angle_beta   90.00
_cell.angle_gamma   90.00
#
_symmetry.space_group_name_H-M   'P 1'
#
loop_
_entity.id
_entity.type
_entity.pdbx_description
1 polymer ?
#
loop_
_entity_poly.entity_id
_entity_poly.type
_entity_poly.pdbx_seq_one_letter_code
_entity_poly.pdbx_strand_id
1 'polypeptide(L)'
;MFERSRFVSLHYYGKIFLENLQFACLFIIPLYLIVFTVPLVVNPDTIDQFKINFKVVLLSKPFCEVKSEECQKLLDPEYGNPSLLLKTSFSDYELVYIRHYSIDYLDNILITLVDKSFFRPLILMIKKPTNPAEWWSKVLESLRVVMAIGNAMIFHAIKGVLVSKMWVFFIFGAITTIYDSWASLIQTLSGVLRSANTIF
;
A
#
# COMPACT_ATOMS: atom_id res chain seq x y z
N MET A 1 -24.13 -35.45 -38.22
CA MET A 1 -23.13 -35.70 -37.15
C MET A 1 -21.96 -34.70 -37.14
N PHE A 2 -21.78 -33.85 -38.15
CA PHE A 2 -20.63 -32.95 -38.30
C PHE A 2 -20.75 -31.56 -37.63
N GLU A 3 -21.95 -31.12 -37.25
CA GLU A 3 -22.15 -29.79 -36.62
C GLU A 3 -21.89 -29.78 -35.12
N ARG A 4 -22.06 -30.92 -34.44
CA ARG A 4 -21.89 -31.03 -32.98
C ARG A 4 -20.42 -30.91 -32.55
N SER A 5 -19.46 -31.27 -33.41
CA SER A 5 -18.03 -31.17 -33.10
C SER A 5 -17.50 -29.74 -33.20
N ARG A 6 -17.98 -28.92 -34.16
CA ARG A 6 -17.56 -27.52 -34.29
C ARG A 6 -18.01 -26.67 -33.11
N PHE A 7 -19.24 -26.85 -32.63
CA PHE A 7 -19.78 -26.08 -31.50
C PHE A 7 -19.05 -26.38 -30.17
N VAL A 8 -18.68 -27.64 -29.93
CA VAL A 8 -17.88 -28.02 -28.76
C VAL A 8 -16.46 -27.43 -28.86
N SER A 9 -15.87 -27.42 -30.06
CA SER A 9 -14.55 -26.80 -30.26
C SER A 9 -14.58 -25.30 -30.01
N LEU A 10 -15.59 -24.57 -30.52
CA LEU A 10 -15.65 -23.10 -30.39
C LEU A 10 -15.90 -22.66 -28.95
N HIS A 11 -16.73 -23.41 -28.20
CA HIS A 11 -16.95 -23.14 -26.78
C HIS A 11 -15.71 -23.47 -25.93
N TYR A 12 -14.95 -24.51 -26.32
CA TYR A 12 -13.69 -24.88 -25.68
C TYR A 12 -12.58 -23.85 -25.95
N TYR A 13 -12.39 -23.42 -27.21
CA TYR A 13 -11.44 -22.37 -27.57
C TYR A 13 -11.82 -21.00 -27.01
N GLY A 14 -13.12 -20.67 -26.95
CA GLY A 14 -13.61 -19.43 -26.33
C GLY A 14 -13.34 -19.39 -24.83
N LYS A 15 -13.50 -20.54 -24.14
CA LYS A 15 -13.16 -20.67 -22.72
C LYS A 15 -11.66 -20.51 -22.47
N ILE A 16 -10.82 -21.16 -23.29
CA ILE A 16 -9.35 -21.03 -23.25
C ILE A 16 -8.92 -19.58 -23.51
N PHE A 17 -9.54 -18.90 -24.48
CA PHE A 17 -9.25 -17.50 -24.75
C PHE A 17 -9.61 -16.58 -23.57
N LEU A 18 -10.76 -16.80 -22.94
CA LEU A 18 -11.19 -16.02 -21.78
C LEU A 18 -10.28 -16.26 -20.57
N GLU A 19 -9.86 -17.50 -20.34
CA GLU A 19 -8.91 -17.87 -19.28
C GLU A 19 -7.53 -17.23 -19.54
N ASN A 20 -7.05 -17.23 -20.78
CA ASN A 20 -5.80 -16.57 -21.17
C ASN A 20 -5.88 -15.04 -21.04
N LEU A 21 -7.03 -14.43 -21.36
CA LEU A 21 -7.25 -12.99 -21.20
C LEU A 21 -7.32 -12.59 -19.73
N GLN A 22 -8.05 -13.36 -18.91
CA GLN A 22 -8.08 -13.17 -17.46
C GLN A 22 -6.69 -13.30 -16.87
N PHE A 23 -5.89 -14.28 -17.31
CA PHE A 23 -4.52 -14.45 -16.86
C PHE A 23 -3.61 -13.30 -17.29
N ALA A 24 -3.74 -12.81 -18.54
CA ALA A 24 -2.99 -11.65 -19.00
C ALA A 24 -3.32 -10.38 -18.19
N CYS A 25 -4.60 -10.15 -17.91
CA CYS A 25 -5.06 -8.98 -17.14
C CYS A 25 -4.74 -9.08 -15.64
N LEU A 26 -4.78 -10.27 -15.05
CA LEU A 26 -4.57 -10.47 -13.61
C LEU A 26 -3.10 -10.71 -13.24
N PHE A 27 -2.27 -11.18 -14.17
CA PHE A 27 -0.87 -11.53 -13.89
C PHE A 27 0.13 -10.82 -14.81
N ILE A 28 -0.01 -10.89 -16.14
CA ILE A 28 1.01 -10.33 -17.06
C ILE A 28 1.04 -8.80 -16.96
N ILE A 29 -0.12 -8.14 -17.07
CA ILE A 29 -0.21 -6.68 -17.02
C ILE A 29 0.27 -6.13 -15.66
N PRO A 30 -0.16 -6.68 -14.51
CA PRO A 30 0.36 -6.25 -13.21
C PRO A 30 1.87 -6.49 -13.06
N LEU A 31 2.38 -7.63 -13.54
CA LEU A 31 3.81 -7.96 -13.44
C LEU A 31 4.65 -7.07 -14.36
N TYR A 32 4.17 -6.76 -15.56
CA TYR A 32 4.81 -5.80 -16.47
C TYR A 32 4.78 -4.38 -15.91
N LEU A 33 3.64 -3.97 -15.33
CA LEU A 33 3.51 -2.70 -14.61
C LEU A 33 4.52 -2.64 -13.47
N ILE A 34 4.64 -3.67 -12.63
CA ILE A 34 5.63 -3.73 -11.55
C ILE A 34 7.04 -3.63 -12.12
N VAL A 35 7.43 -4.46 -13.08
CA VAL A 35 8.80 -4.46 -13.65
C VAL A 35 9.15 -3.12 -14.30
N PHE A 36 8.18 -2.38 -14.85
CA PHE A 36 8.43 -1.10 -15.51
C PHE A 36 8.32 0.11 -14.56
N THR A 37 7.43 0.07 -13.56
CA THR A 37 7.28 1.13 -12.56
C THR A 37 8.33 1.04 -11.45
N VAL A 38 8.78 -0.17 -11.10
CA VAL A 38 9.80 -0.38 -10.08
C VAL A 38 11.08 0.38 -10.41
N PRO A 39 11.71 0.31 -11.59
CA PRO A 39 12.90 1.10 -11.91
C PRO A 39 12.69 2.61 -11.83
N LEU A 40 11.49 3.10 -12.14
CA LEU A 40 11.14 4.52 -12.04
C LEU A 40 11.04 4.98 -10.57
N VAL A 41 10.51 4.12 -9.69
CA VAL A 41 10.41 4.35 -8.25
C VAL A 41 11.75 4.06 -7.53
N VAL A 42 12.58 3.15 -8.07
CA VAL A 42 13.82 2.64 -7.47
C VAL A 42 15.08 3.34 -8.01
N ASN A 43 14.94 4.28 -8.95
CA ASN A 43 16.05 5.17 -9.30
C ASN A 43 16.49 5.93 -8.02
N PRO A 44 17.79 5.91 -7.64
CA PRO A 44 18.29 6.52 -6.42
C PRO A 44 17.84 7.97 -6.24
N ASP A 45 17.77 8.75 -7.31
CA ASP A 45 17.30 10.14 -7.26
C ASP A 45 15.81 10.21 -6.89
N THR A 46 14.97 9.32 -7.45
CA THR A 46 13.54 9.23 -7.10
C THR A 46 13.33 8.65 -5.70
N ILE A 47 14.17 7.73 -5.25
CA ILE A 47 14.15 7.20 -3.88
C ILE A 47 14.49 8.30 -2.88
N ASP A 48 15.51 9.11 -3.14
CA ASP A 48 15.92 10.17 -2.22
C ASP A 48 14.89 11.31 -2.23
N GLN A 49 14.32 11.66 -3.39
CA GLN A 49 13.14 12.52 -3.45
C GLN A 49 11.93 11.93 -2.73
N PHE A 50 11.69 10.61 -2.80
CA PHE A 50 10.61 9.95 -2.08
C PHE A 50 10.84 9.96 -0.57
N LYS A 51 12.08 9.75 -0.10
CA LYS A 51 12.46 9.85 1.32
C LYS A 51 12.30 11.27 1.86
N ILE A 52 12.62 12.28 1.04
CA ILE A 52 12.55 13.70 1.39
C ILE A 52 11.10 14.19 1.38
N ASN A 53 10.29 13.77 0.40
CA ASN A 53 8.91 14.24 0.25
C ASN A 53 7.91 13.44 1.08
N PHE A 54 8.14 12.15 1.35
CA PHE A 54 7.19 11.25 2.01
C PHE A 54 7.64 10.88 3.43
N LYS A 55 7.56 11.87 4.34
CA LYS A 55 8.02 11.75 5.73
C LYS A 55 6.83 11.62 6.70
N VAL A 56 6.89 10.61 7.57
CA VAL A 56 5.93 10.35 8.66
C VAL A 56 6.72 10.00 9.91
N VAL A 57 6.68 10.88 10.91
CA VAL A 57 7.46 10.76 12.14
C VAL A 57 6.61 11.16 13.34
N LEU A 58 6.64 10.35 14.39
CA LEU A 58 6.02 10.62 15.67
C LEU A 58 7.12 10.76 16.73
N LEU A 59 7.19 11.92 17.39
CA LEU A 59 8.18 12.25 18.41
C LEU A 59 7.48 12.58 19.72
N SER A 60 8.10 12.26 20.85
CA SER A 60 7.64 12.76 22.15
C SER A 60 8.31 14.09 22.47
N LYS A 61 7.57 15.01 23.11
CA LYS A 61 8.13 16.30 23.56
C LYS A 61 9.29 16.10 24.53
N PRO A 62 9.24 15.18 25.53
CA PRO A 62 10.38 14.92 26.41
C PRO A 62 11.63 14.44 25.64
N PHE A 63 11.46 13.65 24.57
CA PHE A 63 12.59 13.25 23.72
C PHE A 63 13.23 14.47 23.04
N CYS A 64 12.41 15.39 22.53
CA CYS A 64 12.90 16.61 21.89
C CYS A 64 13.53 17.61 22.87
N GLU A 65 13.13 17.60 24.14
CA GLU A 65 13.74 18.43 25.19
C GLU A 65 15.10 17.90 25.62
N VAL A 66 15.23 16.57 25.77
CA VAL A 66 16.50 15.92 26.16
C VAL A 66 17.50 15.89 25.00
N LYS A 67 17.02 15.73 23.77
CA LYS A 67 17.85 15.60 22.56
C LYS A 67 17.42 16.56 21.45
N SER A 68 17.60 17.85 21.73
CA SER A 68 17.20 18.93 20.82
C SER A 68 17.86 18.84 19.44
N GLU A 69 19.15 18.50 19.35
CA GLU A 69 19.86 18.35 18.07
C GLU A 69 19.34 17.16 17.23
N GLU A 70 19.10 16.00 17.85
CA GLU A 70 18.55 14.83 17.13
C GLU A 70 17.11 15.10 16.70
N CYS A 71 16.31 15.75 17.55
CA CYS A 71 14.96 16.15 17.21
C CYS A 71 14.95 17.20 16.08
N GLN A 72 15.87 18.17 16.09
CA GLN A 72 16.05 19.13 15.01
C GLN A 72 16.46 18.44 13.72
N LYS A 73 17.37 17.47 13.73
CA LYS A 73 17.70 16.65 12.55
C LYS A 73 16.50 15.85 12.04
N LEU A 74 15.67 15.32 12.95
CA LEU A 74 14.41 14.66 12.61
C LEU A 74 13.34 15.66 12.12
N LEU A 75 13.51 16.95 12.37
CA LEU A 75 12.65 18.08 11.95
C LEU A 75 13.21 18.88 10.76
N ASP A 76 14.47 18.64 10.35
CA ASP A 76 15.25 19.58 9.54
C ASP A 76 14.73 19.70 8.09
N PRO A 77 14.50 20.93 7.57
CA PRO A 77 14.06 21.22 6.20
C PRO A 77 15.03 20.82 5.08
N GLU A 78 16.31 20.50 5.35
CA GLU A 78 17.17 19.85 4.33
C GLU A 78 16.67 18.44 3.94
N TYR A 79 15.71 17.89 4.68
CA TYR A 79 15.07 16.59 4.46
C TYR A 79 13.56 16.66 4.14
N GLY A 80 13.04 17.80 3.67
CA GLY A 80 11.68 17.87 3.13
C GLY A 80 11.17 19.29 2.84
N ASN A 81 10.32 19.43 1.82
CA ASN A 81 9.70 20.71 1.49
C ASN A 81 8.69 21.14 2.58
N PRO A 82 8.89 22.28 3.28
CA PRO A 82 8.02 22.73 4.37
C PRO A 82 6.58 23.05 3.92
N SER A 83 6.32 23.21 2.62
CA SER A 83 4.96 23.33 2.08
C SER A 83 4.19 22.00 2.02
N LEU A 84 4.89 20.86 2.11
CA LEU A 84 4.30 19.52 1.99
C LEU A 84 4.18 18.78 3.32
N LEU A 85 4.93 19.20 4.34
CA LEU A 85 4.96 18.58 5.67
C LEU A 85 4.11 19.37 6.66
N LEU A 86 3.16 18.68 7.29
CA LEU A 86 2.27 19.24 8.30
C LEU A 86 2.66 18.72 9.68
N LYS A 87 2.64 19.63 10.67
CA LYS A 87 2.94 19.35 12.08
C LYS A 87 1.66 19.44 12.92
N THR A 88 1.39 18.41 13.72
CA THR A 88 0.32 18.40 14.72
C THR A 88 0.92 18.10 16.09
N SER A 89 0.59 18.91 17.09
CA SER A 89 0.90 18.61 18.49
C SER A 89 -0.32 18.02 19.16
N PHE A 90 -0.13 16.89 19.84
CA PHE A 90 -1.10 16.29 20.76
C PHE A 90 -0.81 16.81 22.16
N SER A 91 -1.75 17.59 22.70
CA SER A 91 -1.62 18.22 24.02
C SER A 91 -1.72 17.18 25.13
N ASP A 92 -2.65 16.24 25.02
CA ASP A 92 -2.96 15.29 26.09
C ASP A 92 -1.90 14.17 26.19
N TYR A 93 -1.10 13.97 25.14
CA TYR A 93 -0.13 12.88 25.03
C TYR A 93 1.33 13.36 24.94
N GLU A 94 1.56 14.67 24.93
CA GLU A 94 2.90 15.26 24.74
C GLU A 94 3.64 14.73 23.50
N LEU A 95 2.89 14.49 22.42
CA LEU A 95 3.42 13.96 21.16
C LEU A 95 3.40 15.03 20.07
N VAL A 96 4.38 14.97 19.19
CA VAL A 96 4.50 15.79 17.98
C VAL A 96 4.51 14.85 16.79
N TYR A 97 3.54 15.03 15.91
CA TYR A 97 3.37 14.21 14.72
C TYR A 97 3.61 15.05 13.47
N ILE A 98 4.59 14.64 12.67
CA ILE A 98 4.99 15.26 11.42
C ILE A 98 4.64 14.30 10.30
N ARG A 99 3.88 14.76 9.32
CA ARG A 99 3.42 13.92 8.21
C ARG A 99 3.31 14.70 6.92
N HIS A 100 3.36 13.99 5.80
CA HIS A 100 3.04 14.55 4.49
C HIS A 100 1.54 14.94 4.38
N TYR A 101 1.22 15.97 3.60
CA TYR A 101 -0.15 16.48 3.43
C TYR A 101 -1.15 15.40 3.00
N SER A 102 -0.72 14.42 2.20
CA SER A 102 -1.60 13.33 1.75
C SER A 102 -2.02 12.42 2.90
N ILE A 103 -1.12 12.17 3.86
CA ILE A 103 -1.41 11.38 5.05
C ILE A 103 -2.32 12.17 5.98
N ASP A 104 -2.10 13.48 6.11
CA ASP A 104 -3.02 14.35 6.84
C ASP A 104 -4.43 14.33 6.25
N TYR A 105 -4.56 14.39 4.93
CA TYR A 105 -5.84 14.33 4.26
C TYR A 105 -6.57 13.00 4.55
N LEU A 106 -5.86 11.87 4.44
CA LEU A 106 -6.41 10.55 4.77
C LEU A 106 -6.79 10.45 6.26
N ASP A 107 -5.94 10.95 7.14
CA ASP A 107 -6.19 10.94 8.57
C ASP A 107 -7.46 11.75 8.89
N ASN A 108 -7.60 12.94 8.29
CA ASN A 108 -8.78 13.79 8.47
C ASN A 108 -10.06 13.17 7.91
N ILE A 109 -10.00 12.43 6.79
CA ILE A 109 -11.14 11.69 6.28
C ILE A 109 -11.60 10.64 7.30
N LEU A 110 -10.67 9.82 7.80
CA LEU A 110 -10.99 8.76 8.76
C LEU A 110 -11.57 9.33 10.06
N ILE A 111 -10.97 10.40 10.59
CA ILE A 111 -11.47 11.09 11.78
C ILE A 111 -12.86 11.68 11.52
N THR A 112 -13.09 12.31 10.36
CA THR A 112 -14.39 12.89 10.03
C THR A 112 -15.47 11.81 9.90
N LEU A 113 -15.13 10.65 9.35
CA LEU A 113 -16.05 9.51 9.26
C LEU A 113 -16.44 9.01 10.65
N VAL A 114 -15.51 8.96 11.60
CA VAL A 114 -15.80 8.56 12.98
C VAL A 114 -16.59 9.64 13.72
N ASP A 115 -16.20 10.91 13.58
CA ASP A 115 -16.86 12.03 14.25
C ASP A 115 -18.31 12.22 13.78
N LYS A 116 -18.55 12.09 12.47
CA LYS A 116 -19.89 12.15 11.85
C LYS A 116 -20.62 10.81 11.87
N SER A 117 -20.02 9.78 12.46
CA SER A 117 -20.65 8.47 12.50
C SER A 117 -21.90 8.47 13.36
N PHE A 118 -22.88 7.67 12.99
CA PHE A 118 -24.08 7.45 13.80
C PHE A 118 -23.76 6.85 15.19
N PHE A 119 -22.55 6.30 15.38
CA PHE A 119 -22.10 5.79 16.66
C PHE A 119 -21.85 6.86 17.72
N ARG A 120 -21.56 8.11 17.33
CA ARG A 120 -21.32 9.20 18.30
C ARG A 120 -22.48 9.39 19.30
N PRO A 121 -23.75 9.59 18.87
CA PRO A 121 -24.87 9.72 19.80
C PRO A 121 -25.08 8.44 20.63
N LEU A 122 -24.88 7.25 20.04
CA LEU A 122 -25.00 5.97 20.74
C LEU A 122 -24.00 5.88 21.91
N ILE A 123 -22.73 6.22 21.66
CA ILE A 123 -21.66 6.16 22.67
C ILE A 123 -21.92 7.18 23.78
N LEU A 124 -22.34 8.39 23.43
CA LEU A 124 -22.67 9.43 24.41
C LEU A 124 -23.89 9.04 25.29
N MET A 125 -24.88 8.35 24.72
CA MET A 125 -26.02 7.82 25.48
C MET A 125 -25.63 6.72 26.48
N ILE A 126 -24.67 5.86 26.11
CA ILE A 126 -24.21 4.75 26.97
C ILE A 126 -23.31 5.28 28.10
N LYS A 127 -22.32 6.12 27.78
CA LYS A 127 -21.31 6.55 28.76
C LYS A 127 -21.75 7.74 29.61
N LYS A 128 -22.67 8.58 29.12
CA LYS A 128 -23.19 9.77 29.82
C LYS A 128 -22.09 10.59 30.54
N PRO A 129 -21.03 11.02 29.83
CA PRO A 129 -19.97 11.82 30.45
C PRO A 129 -20.51 13.17 30.95
N THR A 130 -19.94 13.67 32.05
CA THR A 130 -20.31 14.97 32.65
C THR A 130 -20.12 16.14 31.68
N ASN A 131 -19.10 16.07 30.83
CA ASN A 131 -18.86 17.01 29.73
C ASN A 131 -18.72 16.27 28.39
N PRO A 132 -19.82 16.09 27.62
CA PRO A 132 -19.82 15.32 26.39
C PRO A 132 -18.88 15.84 25.29
N ALA A 133 -18.74 17.17 25.17
CA ALA A 133 -17.92 17.78 24.14
C ALA A 133 -16.42 17.55 24.40
N GLU A 134 -15.97 17.80 25.62
CA GLU A 134 -14.58 17.59 26.03
C GLU A 134 -14.21 16.10 25.99
N TRP A 135 -15.08 15.24 26.49
CA TRP A 135 -14.85 13.79 26.44
C TRP A 135 -14.69 13.30 25.00
N TRP A 136 -15.57 13.74 24.10
CA TRP A 136 -15.48 13.37 22.68
C TRP A 136 -14.20 13.91 22.02
N SER A 137 -13.78 15.13 22.36
CA SER A 137 -12.49 15.69 21.89
C SER A 137 -11.32 14.80 22.29
N LYS A 138 -11.28 14.31 23.53
CA LYS A 138 -10.25 13.38 24.02
C LYS A 138 -10.26 12.05 23.28
N VAL A 139 -11.45 11.52 22.96
CA VAL A 139 -11.58 10.30 22.15
C VAL A 139 -11.03 10.52 20.73
N LEU A 140 -11.36 11.65 20.10
CA LEU A 140 -10.84 11.98 18.77
C LEU A 140 -9.32 12.18 18.77
N GLU A 141 -8.77 12.84 19.80
CA GLU A 141 -7.32 12.98 19.97
C GLU A 141 -6.63 11.61 20.14
N SER A 142 -7.21 10.73 20.97
CA SER A 142 -6.71 9.37 21.17
C SER A 142 -6.72 8.57 19.86
N LEU A 143 -7.78 8.68 19.06
CA LEU A 143 -7.86 8.04 17.75
C LEU A 143 -6.79 8.57 16.78
N ARG A 144 -6.55 9.88 16.76
CA ARG A 144 -5.47 10.49 15.95
C ARG A 144 -4.10 10.00 16.38
N VAL A 145 -3.86 9.80 17.67
CA VAL A 145 -2.60 9.22 18.18
C VAL A 145 -2.43 7.77 17.70
N VAL A 146 -3.48 6.94 17.82
CA VAL A 146 -3.43 5.55 17.33
C VAL A 146 -3.12 5.51 15.82
N MET A 147 -3.75 6.37 15.04
CA MET A 147 -3.48 6.51 13.61
C MET A 147 -2.05 6.99 13.34
N ALA A 148 -1.55 7.95 14.10
CA ALA A 148 -0.17 8.43 13.98
C ALA A 148 0.85 7.31 14.22
N ILE A 149 0.62 6.47 15.25
CA ILE A 149 1.47 5.31 15.54
C ILE A 149 1.36 4.30 14.38
N GLY A 150 0.15 3.99 13.92
CA GLY A 150 -0.09 3.07 12.81
C GLY A 150 0.63 3.51 11.52
N ASN A 151 0.46 4.77 11.14
CA ASN A 151 1.12 5.35 9.98
C ASN A 151 2.64 5.33 10.13
N ALA A 152 3.19 5.69 11.30
CA ALA A 152 4.63 5.61 11.54
C ALA A 152 5.16 4.18 11.39
N MET A 153 4.45 3.17 11.91
CA MET A 153 4.81 1.76 11.77
C MET A 153 4.76 1.28 10.32
N ILE A 154 3.69 1.60 9.60
CA ILE A 154 3.53 1.24 8.18
C ILE A 154 4.66 1.83 7.34
N PHE A 155 4.96 3.11 7.55
CA PHE A 155 6.03 3.79 6.83
C PHE A 155 7.41 3.23 7.17
N HIS A 156 7.66 2.90 8.43
CA HIS A 156 8.89 2.24 8.84
C HIS A 156 9.04 0.86 8.18
N ALA A 157 7.95 0.09 8.10
CA ALA A 157 7.91 -1.20 7.43
C ALA A 157 8.15 -1.08 5.92
N ILE A 158 7.46 -0.15 5.23
CA ILE A 158 7.67 0.12 3.80
C ILE A 158 9.12 0.51 3.53
N LYS A 159 9.68 1.42 4.34
CA LYS A 159 11.10 1.80 4.24
C LYS A 159 12.01 0.60 4.43
N GLY A 160 11.74 -0.27 5.40
CA GLY A 160 12.47 -1.51 5.63
C GLY A 160 12.44 -2.45 4.43
N VAL A 161 11.26 -2.66 3.82
CA VAL A 161 11.10 -3.50 2.62
C VAL A 161 11.84 -2.91 1.41
N LEU A 162 11.77 -1.60 1.21
CA LEU A 162 12.46 -0.92 0.11
C LEU A 162 13.99 -1.01 0.26
N VAL A 163 14.52 -0.70 1.44
CA VAL A 163 15.97 -0.72 1.71
C VAL A 163 16.54 -2.14 1.68
N SER A 164 15.82 -3.11 2.22
CA SER A 164 16.24 -4.52 2.24
C SER A 164 16.20 -5.20 0.86
N LYS A 165 15.63 -4.55 -0.16
CA LYS A 165 15.40 -5.13 -1.49
C LYS A 165 14.63 -6.46 -1.46
N MET A 166 13.94 -6.78 -0.37
CA MET A 166 13.18 -8.03 -0.22
C MET A 166 12.11 -8.19 -1.31
N TRP A 167 11.57 -7.07 -1.79
CA TRP A 167 10.64 -7.04 -2.92
C TRP A 167 11.22 -7.68 -4.19
N VAL A 168 12.54 -7.64 -4.41
CA VAL A 168 13.20 -8.30 -5.55
C VAL A 168 13.04 -9.82 -5.45
N PHE A 169 13.20 -10.38 -4.25
CA PHE A 169 12.99 -11.82 -4.01
C PHE A 169 11.52 -12.22 -4.19
N PHE A 170 10.56 -11.37 -3.80
CA PHE A 170 9.14 -11.61 -4.08
C PHE A 170 8.85 -11.61 -5.58
N ILE A 171 9.44 -10.68 -6.34
CA ILE A 171 9.29 -10.64 -7.80
C ILE A 171 9.93 -11.86 -8.44
N PHE A 172 11.16 -12.23 -8.09
CA PHE A 172 11.79 -13.44 -8.62
C PHE A 172 11.01 -14.69 -8.25
N GLY A 173 10.54 -14.82 -7.02
CA GLY A 173 9.71 -15.94 -6.57
C GLY A 173 8.37 -16.04 -7.33
N ALA A 174 7.74 -14.90 -7.61
CA ALA A 174 6.54 -14.85 -8.45
C ALA A 174 6.86 -15.28 -9.89
N ILE A 175 7.94 -14.75 -10.47
CA ILE A 175 8.38 -15.09 -11.83
C ILE A 175 8.71 -16.58 -11.94
N THR A 176 9.43 -17.18 -10.99
CA THR A 176 9.77 -18.62 -11.03
C THR A 176 8.53 -19.49 -10.92
N THR A 177 7.61 -19.15 -10.02
CA THR A 177 6.34 -19.88 -9.86
C THR A 177 5.48 -19.82 -11.12
N ILE A 178 5.44 -18.65 -11.77
CA ILE A 178 4.75 -18.44 -13.03
C ILE A 178 5.48 -19.17 -14.17
N TYR A 179 6.81 -19.12 -14.21
CA TYR A 179 7.63 -19.76 -15.24
C TYR A 179 7.38 -21.27 -15.33
N ASP A 180 7.34 -21.98 -14.20
CA ASP A 180 7.05 -23.42 -14.19
C ASP A 180 5.68 -23.73 -14.79
N SER A 181 4.70 -22.86 -14.54
CA SER A 181 3.35 -22.97 -15.12
C SER A 181 3.37 -22.73 -16.64
N TRP A 182 4.17 -21.78 -17.14
CA TRP A 182 4.35 -21.54 -18.58
C TRP A 182 5.12 -22.65 -19.29
N ALA A 183 6.14 -23.21 -18.65
CA ALA A 183 6.93 -24.30 -19.22
C ALA A 183 6.05 -25.53 -19.51
N SER A 184 5.14 -25.86 -18.59
CA SER A 184 4.13 -26.93 -18.76
C SER A 184 3.18 -26.66 -19.94
N LEU A 185 2.68 -25.43 -20.08
CA LEU A 185 1.79 -25.03 -21.18
C LEU A 185 2.49 -25.07 -22.54
N ILE A 186 3.74 -24.59 -22.63
CA ILE A 186 4.53 -24.62 -23.86
C ILE A 186 4.85 -26.07 -24.26
N GLN A 187 5.17 -26.94 -23.30
CA GLN A 187 5.37 -28.37 -23.57
C GLN A 187 4.08 -29.02 -24.10
N THR A 188 2.92 -28.68 -23.52
CA THR A 188 1.62 -29.18 -23.97
C THR A 188 1.29 -28.70 -25.38
N LEU A 189 1.48 -27.40 -25.67
CA LEU A 189 1.31 -26.81 -27.01
C LEU A 189 2.26 -27.43 -28.04
N SER A 190 3.53 -27.63 -27.68
CA SER A 190 4.52 -28.33 -28.52
C SER A 190 4.10 -29.76 -28.82
N GLY A 191 3.55 -30.48 -27.84
CA GLY A 191 2.97 -31.81 -28.03
C GLY A 191 1.80 -31.82 -29.00
N VAL A 192 0.87 -30.88 -28.86
CA VAL A 192 -0.28 -30.72 -29.77
C VAL A 192 0.18 -30.38 -31.20
N LEU A 193 1.10 -29.42 -31.36
CA LEU A 193 1.66 -29.03 -32.66
C LEU A 193 2.41 -30.18 -33.34
N ARG A 194 3.19 -30.96 -32.58
CA ARG A 194 3.88 -32.16 -33.10
C ARG A 194 2.88 -33.24 -33.51
N SER A 195 1.82 -33.47 -32.72
CA SER A 195 0.78 -34.44 -33.06
C SER A 195 -0.01 -34.07 -34.32
N ALA A 196 -0.22 -32.78 -34.57
CA ALA A 196 -0.88 -32.27 -35.77
C ALA A 196 -0.03 -32.46 -37.03
N ASN A 197 1.29 -32.31 -36.93
CA ASN A 197 2.23 -32.57 -38.03
C ASN A 197 2.43 -34.06 -38.36
N THR A 198 2.04 -34.99 -37.48
CA THR A 198 2.12 -36.44 -37.74
C THR A 198 0.85 -37.03 -38.37
N ILE A 199 -0.22 -36.25 -38.51
CA ILE A 199 -1.52 -36.69 -39.05
C ILE A 199 -1.72 -36.23 -40.50
N PHE A 200 -0.78 -35.46 -41.07
CA PHE A 200 -0.73 -35.08 -42.49
C PHE A 200 0.44 -35.75 -43.20
#